data_AF-A0A7J3I200-F1
#
_entry.id   AF-A0A7J3I200-F1
#
_cell.length_a   1.000
_cell.length_b   1.000
_cell.length_c   1.000
_cell.angle_alpha   90.00
_cell.angle_beta   90.00
_cell.angle_gamma   90.00
#
_symmetry.space_group_name_H-M   'P 1'
#
loop_
_entity.id
_entity.type
_entity.pdbx_description
1 polymer ?
#
loop_
_entity_poly.entity_id
_entity_poly.type
_entity_poly.pdbx_seq_one_letter_code
_entity_poly.pdbx_strand_id
1 'polypeptide(L)'
;MSIKEEFLLLLEKDKEFRYAVLGLLGLDEIIKRMDQYHQTQIKILERLENLERIQTKLAEEHVSFREALAKLSEGQARLEAAMARLSESQARLE
;
A
#
# COMPACT_ATOMS: atom_id res chain seq x y z
N MET A 1 28.57 16.45 -51.82
CA MET A 1 28.28 16.38 -50.38
C MET A 1 27.50 15.11 -50.13
N SER A 2 27.80 14.37 -49.08
CA SER A 2 27.00 13.22 -48.67
C SER A 2 25.77 13.67 -47.89
N ILE A 3 24.69 12.89 -47.94
CA ILE A 3 23.47 13.12 -47.14
C ILE A 3 23.79 13.29 -45.65
N LYS A 4 24.75 12.52 -45.13
CA LYS A 4 25.17 12.60 -43.72
C LYS A 4 25.79 13.95 -43.38
N GLU A 5 26.65 14.48 -44.25
CA GLU A 5 27.27 15.81 -44.04
C GLU A 5 26.21 16.92 -44.11
N GLU A 6 25.28 16.84 -45.05
CA GLU A 6 24.19 17.79 -45.20
C GLU A 6 23.23 17.77 -43.98
N PHE A 7 22.93 16.57 -43.47
CA PHE A 7 22.11 16.40 -42.28
C PHE A 7 22.78 16.98 -41.01
N LEU A 8 24.08 16.77 -40.84
CA LEU A 8 24.85 17.35 -39.73
C LEU A 8 24.95 18.88 -39.85
N LEU A 9 25.15 19.40 -41.06
CA LEU A 9 25.15 20.84 -41.34
C LEU A 9 23.80 21.49 -41.00
N LEU A 10 22.68 20.83 -41.34
CA LEU A 10 21.34 21.30 -40.97
C LEU A 10 21.15 21.30 -39.46
N LEU A 11 21.58 20.26 -38.76
CA LEU A 11 21.55 20.23 -37.30
C LEU A 11 22.37 21.38 -36.69
N GLU A 12 23.53 21.73 -37.25
CA GLU A 12 24.38 22.82 -36.74
C GLU A 12 23.83 24.21 -37.04
N LYS A 13 23.30 24.43 -38.25
CA LYS A 13 22.94 25.77 -38.74
C LYS A 13 21.47 26.14 -38.53
N ASP A 14 20.57 25.17 -38.47
CA ASP A 14 19.13 25.40 -38.34
C ASP A 14 18.62 24.95 -36.95
N LYS A 15 18.17 25.94 -36.17
CA LYS A 15 17.66 25.76 -34.81
C LYS A 15 16.28 25.06 -34.80
N GLU A 16 15.38 25.41 -35.73
CA GLU A 16 14.04 24.82 -35.81
C GLU A 16 14.13 23.35 -36.22
N PHE A 17 14.97 23.05 -37.22
CA PHE A 17 15.24 21.68 -37.64
C PHE A 17 15.82 20.83 -36.49
N ARG A 18 16.78 21.37 -35.74
CA ARG A 18 17.36 20.68 -34.56
C ARG A 18 16.29 20.35 -33.51
N TYR A 19 15.39 21.28 -33.20
CA TYR A 19 14.33 21.02 -32.23
C TYR A 19 13.27 20.05 -32.75
N ALA A 20 12.94 20.07 -34.04
CA ALA A 20 12.04 19.09 -34.64
C ALA A 20 12.62 17.67 -34.55
N VAL A 21 13.92 17.51 -34.85
CA VAL A 21 14.63 16.22 -34.73
C VAL A 21 14.75 15.77 -33.28
N LEU A 22 15.06 16.67 -32.34
CA LEU A 22 15.06 16.37 -30.90
C LEU A 22 13.67 15.97 -30.40
N GLY A 23 12.61 16.62 -30.89
CA GLY A 23 11.23 16.23 -30.62
C GLY A 23 10.95 14.82 -31.12
N LEU A 24 11.20 14.54 -32.40
CA LEU A 24 10.97 13.23 -33.00
C LEU A 24 11.75 12.11 -32.28
N LEU A 25 13.03 12.33 -31.98
CA LEU A 25 13.88 11.33 -31.31
C LEU A 25 13.57 11.21 -29.81
N GLY A 26 13.20 12.32 -29.16
CA GLY A 26 12.94 12.38 -27.72
C GLY A 26 11.54 11.90 -27.33
N LEU A 27 10.54 12.10 -28.19
CA LEU A 27 9.15 11.73 -27.91
C LEU A 27 8.98 10.21 -27.79
N ASP A 28 9.65 9.42 -28.63
CA ASP A 28 9.58 7.95 -28.56
C ASP A 28 10.10 7.42 -27.22
N GLU A 29 11.21 7.96 -26.73
CA GLU A 29 11.78 7.59 -25.43
C GLU A 29 10.88 8.05 -24.27
N ILE A 30 10.28 9.24 -24.39
CA ILE A 30 9.31 9.75 -23.40
C ILE A 30 8.08 8.84 -23.33
N ILE A 31 7.50 8.45 -24.47
CA ILE A 31 6.33 7.56 -24.54
C ILE A 31 6.65 6.21 -23.91
N LYS A 32 7.79 5.59 -24.27
CA LYS A 32 8.22 4.32 -23.66
C LYS A 32 8.36 4.39 -22.14
N ARG A 33 8.93 5.48 -21.62
CA ARG A 33 9.03 5.69 -20.17
C ARG A 33 7.67 5.93 -19.54
N MET A 34 6.79 6.68 -20.19
CA MET A 34 5.41 6.87 -19.73
C MET A 34 4.66 5.56 -19.63
N ASP A 35 4.78 4.66 -20.62
CA ASP A 35 4.18 3.33 -20.57
C ASP A 35 4.72 2.51 -19.39
N GLN A 36 6.04 2.54 -19.16
CA GLN A 36 6.65 1.87 -18.00
C GLN A 36 6.16 2.43 -16.66
N TYR A 37 6.01 3.76 -16.56
CA TYR A 37 5.46 4.40 -15.38
C TYR A 37 3.99 4.03 -15.18
N HIS A 38 3.19 3.99 -16.24
CA HIS A 38 1.79 3.58 -16.16
C HIS A 38 1.65 2.13 -15.67
N GLN A 39 2.47 1.21 -16.19
CA GLN A 39 2.52 -0.18 -15.71
C GLN A 39 2.93 -0.28 -14.24
N THR A 40 3.86 0.57 -13.81
CA THR A 40 4.28 0.63 -12.40
C THR A 40 3.14 1.18 -11.51
N GLN A 41 2.42 2.20 -11.98
CA GLN A 41 1.27 2.77 -11.27
C GLN A 41 0.15 1.74 -11.10
N ILE A 42 -0.18 0.96 -12.14
CA ILE A 42 -1.18 -0.13 -12.05
C ILE A 42 -0.79 -1.10 -10.92
N LYS A 43 0.45 -1.58 -10.90
CA LYS A 43 0.94 -2.50 -9.86
C LYS A 43 0.89 -1.89 -8.46
N ILE A 44 1.13 -0.58 -8.32
CA ILE A 44 1.02 0.13 -7.04
C ILE A 44 -0.44 0.17 -6.59
N LEU A 45 -1.37 0.50 -7.48
CA LEU A 45 -2.80 0.55 -7.17
C LEU A 45 -3.34 -0.81 -6.75
N GLU A 46 -2.98 -1.89 -7.45
CA GLU A 46 -3.34 -3.27 -7.07
C GLU A 46 -2.82 -3.63 -5.67
N ARG A 47 -1.59 -3.22 -5.33
CA ARG A 47 -1.01 -3.44 -4.00
C ARG A 47 -1.73 -2.63 -2.93
N LEU A 48 -2.13 -1.39 -3.23
CA LEU A 48 -2.89 -0.53 -2.32
C LEU A 48 -4.26 -1.14 -2.02
N GLU A 49 -4.99 -1.59 -3.04
CA GLU A 49 -6.30 -2.25 -2.87
C GLU A 49 -6.17 -3.51 -2.00
N ASN A 50 -5.13 -4.31 -2.21
CA ASN A 50 -4.89 -5.47 -1.36
C ASN A 50 -4.54 -5.09 0.08
N LEU A 51 -3.78 -4.01 0.30
CA LEU A 51 -3.47 -3.51 1.64
C LEU A 51 -4.73 -3.00 2.35
N GLU A 52 -5.60 -2.26 1.67
CA GLU A 52 -6.89 -1.81 2.20
C GLU A 52 -7.74 -3.00 2.63
N ARG A 53 -7.83 -4.04 1.79
CA ARG A 53 -8.56 -5.27 2.13
C ARG A 53 -7.99 -5.98 3.36
N ILE A 54 -6.66 -6.04 3.50
CA ILE A 54 -6.02 -6.64 4.68
C ILE A 54 -6.29 -5.79 5.93
N GLN A 55 -6.23 -4.47 5.80
CA GLN A 55 -6.49 -3.56 6.92
C GLN A 55 -7.93 -3.69 7.43
N THR A 56 -8.92 -3.79 6.53
CA THR A 56 -10.32 -4.01 6.91
C THR A 56 -10.49 -5.32 7.68
N LYS A 57 -9.91 -6.42 7.18
CA LYS A 57 -9.96 -7.71 7.88
C LYS A 57 -9.31 -7.66 9.26
N LEU A 58 -8.16 -7.01 9.37
CA LEU A 58 -7.46 -6.85 10.64
C LEU A 58 -8.30 -6.02 11.63
N ALA A 59 -9.01 -5.00 11.15
CA ALA A 59 -9.91 -4.21 11.99
C ALA A 59 -11.09 -5.06 12.51
N GLU A 60 -11.69 -5.90 11.67
CA GLU A 60 -12.75 -6.84 12.06
C GLU A 60 -12.26 -7.85 13.11
N GLU A 61 -11.10 -8.48 12.87
CA GLU A 61 -10.46 -9.41 13.82
C GLU A 61 -10.17 -8.72 15.16
N HIS A 62 -9.70 -7.46 15.13
CA HIS A 62 -9.42 -6.70 16.34
C HIS A 62 -10.70 -6.41 17.15
N VAL A 63 -11.83 -6.11 16.50
CA VAL A 63 -13.12 -5.96 17.20
C VAL A 63 -13.52 -7.28 17.86
N SER A 64 -13.49 -8.38 17.12
CA SER A 64 -13.84 -9.71 17.65
C SER A 64 -12.94 -10.11 18.83
N PHE A 65 -11.64 -9.81 18.74
CA PHE A 65 -10.69 -10.04 19.82
C PHE A 65 -11.02 -9.23 21.08
N ARG A 66 -11.40 -7.95 20.93
CA ARG A 66 -11.82 -7.12 22.07
C ARG A 66 -13.08 -7.65 22.74
N GLU A 67 -14.04 -8.15 21.97
CA GLU A 67 -15.24 -8.79 22.52
C GLU A 67 -14.91 -10.07 23.29
N ALA A 68 -14.00 -10.89 22.77
CA ALA A 68 -13.53 -12.10 23.45
C ALA A 68 -12.83 -11.76 24.78
N LEU A 69 -11.98 -10.72 24.79
CA LEU A 69 -11.33 -10.23 26.01
C LEU A 69 -12.34 -9.71 27.05
N ALA A 70 -13.39 -9.01 26.60
CA ALA A 70 -14.44 -8.53 27.51
C ALA A 70 -15.16 -9.71 28.18
N LYS A 71 -15.55 -10.73 27.40
CA LYS A 71 -16.19 -11.95 27.93
C LYS A 71 -15.28 -12.70 28.90
N LEU A 72 -13.98 -12.80 28.60
CA LEU A 72 -13.01 -13.42 29.49
C LEU A 72 -12.90 -12.67 30.80
N SER A 73 -12.84 -11.33 30.75
CA SER A 73 -12.77 -10.47 31.94
C SER A 73 -14.01 -10.61 32.82
N GLU A 74 -15.20 -10.68 32.22
CA GLU A 74 -16.43 -10.97 32.97
C GLU A 74 -16.41 -12.36 33.62
N GLY A 75 -15.91 -13.37 32.90
CA GLY A 75 -15.74 -14.72 33.42
C GLY A 75 -14.81 -14.76 34.63
N GLN A 76 -13.68 -14.05 34.55
CA GLN A 76 -12.73 -13.92 35.65
C GLN A 76 -13.38 -13.26 36.88
N ALA A 77 -14.09 -12.15 36.70
CA ALA A 77 -14.78 -11.46 37.81
C ALA A 77 -15.82 -12.36 38.49
N ARG A 78 -16.56 -13.16 37.72
CA ARG A 78 -17.52 -14.14 38.27
C ARG A 78 -16.81 -15.24 39.06
N LEU A 79 -15.68 -15.73 38.57
CA LEU A 79 -14.88 -16.75 39.26
C LEU A 79 -14.33 -16.21 40.58
N GLU A 80 -13.76 -15.01 40.58
CA GLU A 80 -13.27 -14.32 41.78
C GLU A 80 -14.39 -14.16 42.83
N ALA A 81 -15.57 -13.71 42.39
CA ALA A 81 -16.73 -13.60 43.28
C ALA A 81 -17.20 -14.95 43.85
N ALA A 82 -17.15 -16.03 43.05
CA ALA A 82 -17.49 -17.38 43.51
C ALA A 82 -16.47 -17.90 44.54
N MET A 83 -15.18 -17.67 44.30
CA MET A 83 -14.11 -18.05 45.22
C MET A 83 -14.23 -17.32 46.55
N ALA A 84 -14.53 -16.01 46.53
CA ALA A 84 -14.74 -15.23 47.75
C ALA A 84 -15.89 -15.81 48.60
N ARG A 85 -17.03 -16.13 47.97
CA ARG A 85 -18.18 -16.75 48.66
C ARG A 85 -17.84 -18.12 49.24
N LEU A 86 -17.08 -18.93 48.52
CA LEU A 86 -16.66 -20.25 49.00
C LEU A 86 -15.72 -20.11 50.20
N SER A 87 -14.76 -19.19 50.15
CA SER A 87 -13.87 -18.88 51.28
C SER A 87 -14.66 -18.42 52.51
N GLU A 88 -15.65 -17.54 52.34
CA GLU A 88 -16.52 -17.11 53.43
C GLU A 88 -17.33 -18.27 54.02
N SER A 89 -17.85 -19.16 53.18
CA SER A 89 -18.62 -20.33 53.65
C SER A 89 -17.76 -21.31 54.45
N GLN A 90 -16.51 -21.53 54.04
CA GLN A 90 -15.56 -22.39 54.75
C GLN A 90 -15.20 -21.79 56.11
N ALA A 91 -14.91 -20.49 56.17
CA ALA A 91 -14.59 -19.79 57.43
C ALA A 91 -15.74 -19.78 58.45
N ARG A 92 -16.99 -20.01 58.03
CA ARG A 92 -18.15 -20.12 58.93
C ARG A 92 -18.38 -21.53 59.47
N LEU A 93 -17.77 -22.54 58.85
CA LEU A 93 -17.91 -23.95 59.23
C LEU A 93 -16.77 -24.41 60.15
N GLU A 94 -15.64 -23.70 60.16
CA GLU A 94 -14.54 -23.83 61.12
C GLU A 94 -14.83 -23.07 62.43
#